data_AF-A0A660M3Q9-F1
#
_entry.id   AF-A0A660M3Q9-F1
#
_cell.length_a   1.000
_cell.length_b   1.000
_cell.length_c   1.000
_cell.angle_alpha   90.00
_cell.angle_beta   90.00
_cell.angle_gamma   90.00
#
_symmetry.space_group_name_H-M   'P 1'
#
loop_
_entity.id
_entity.type
_entity.pdbx_description
1 polymer ?
#
loop_
_entity_poly.entity_id
_entity_poly.type
_entity_poly.pdbx_seq_one_letter_code
_entity_poly.pdbx_strand_id
1 'polypeptide(L)'
;MGRYFEQTESRSELQQRIAADLREKAAQKAKQEGEPVPGVSGELIENSEYLKGTKATTTLAPAWVFIVLMAVGVFVLFVYQVNK
;
A
#
# COMPACT_ATOMS: atom_id res chain seq x y z
N MET A 1 45.05 -11.74 -30.55
CA MET A 1 44.34 -11.17 -29.38
C MET A 1 43.37 -10.09 -29.87
N GLY A 2 42.17 -10.43 -30.33
CA GLY A 2 41.28 -9.45 -31.00
C GLY A 2 39.77 -9.71 -30.93
N ARG A 3 39.31 -10.70 -30.16
CA ARG A 3 37.88 -11.08 -30.08
C ARG A 3 37.20 -10.67 -28.77
N TYR A 4 37.94 -10.05 -27.85
CA TYR A 4 37.44 -9.63 -26.55
C TYR A 4 36.92 -8.18 -26.53
N PHE A 5 37.30 -7.36 -27.52
CA PHE A 5 36.86 -5.97 -27.63
C PHE A 5 35.42 -5.86 -28.17
N GLU A 6 35.09 -6.55 -29.27
CA GLU A 6 33.72 -6.56 -29.85
C GLU A 6 32.66 -7.17 -28.90
N GLN A 7 33.02 -8.17 -28.09
CA GLN A 7 32.09 -8.76 -27.11
C GLN A 7 31.81 -7.85 -25.93
N THR A 8 32.74 -6.96 -25.58
CA THR A 8 32.56 -6.01 -24.49
C THR A 8 31.65 -4.85 -24.93
N GLU A 9 31.82 -4.37 -26.16
CA GLU A 9 30.93 -3.35 -26.76
C GLU A 9 29.49 -3.86 -26.91
N SER A 10 29.29 -5.08 -27.41
CA SER A 10 27.94 -5.65 -27.56
C SER A 10 27.22 -5.89 -26.22
N ARG A 11 27.94 -6.21 -25.14
CA ARG A 11 27.36 -6.24 -23.78
C ARG A 11 27.00 -4.85 -23.28
N SER A 12 27.82 -3.84 -23.58
CA SER A 12 27.55 -2.44 -23.21
C SER A 12 26.26 -1.94 -23.88
N GLU A 13 26.05 -2.24 -25.16
CA GLU A 13 24.82 -1.84 -25.88
C GLU A 13 23.57 -2.52 -25.32
N LEU A 14 23.61 -3.83 -25.02
CA LEU A 14 22.48 -4.53 -24.43
C LEU A 14 22.16 -4.00 -23.03
N GLN A 15 23.17 -3.76 -22.20
CA GLN A 15 22.98 -3.17 -20.87
C GLN A 15 22.41 -1.76 -20.96
N GLN A 16 22.83 -0.97 -21.96
CA GLN A 16 22.33 0.37 -22.17
C GLN A 16 20.85 0.37 -22.58
N ARG A 17 20.42 -0.58 -23.42
CA ARG A 17 18.99 -0.77 -23.78
C ARG A 17 18.15 -1.23 -22.59
N ILE A 18 18.67 -2.17 -21.78
CA ILE A 18 17.98 -2.64 -20.57
C ILE A 18 17.87 -1.53 -19.53
N ALA A 19 18.92 -0.71 -19.35
CA ALA A 19 18.88 0.42 -18.43
C ALA A 19 17.91 1.52 -18.90
N ALA A 20 17.81 1.74 -20.22
CA ALA A 20 16.82 2.65 -20.79
C ALA A 20 15.40 2.11 -20.59
N ASP A 21 15.14 0.83 -20.89
CA ASP A 21 13.84 0.19 -20.71
C ASP A 21 13.44 0.12 -19.23
N LEU A 22 14.39 -0.13 -18.31
CA LEU A 22 14.15 -0.08 -16.87
C LEU A 22 13.82 1.34 -16.39
N ARG A 23 14.51 2.37 -16.91
CA ARG A 23 14.20 3.77 -16.58
C ARG A 23 12.84 4.18 -17.12
N GLU A 24 12.49 3.77 -18.34
CA GLU A 24 11.17 4.04 -18.91
C GLU A 24 10.07 3.31 -18.15
N LYS A 25 10.25 2.02 -17.81
CA LYS A 25 9.31 1.26 -16.96
C LYS A 25 9.19 1.87 -15.57
N ALA A 26 10.28 2.32 -14.97
CA ALA A 26 10.25 3.00 -13.67
C ALA A 26 9.54 4.35 -13.76
N ALA A 27 9.78 5.13 -14.82
CA ALA A 27 9.07 6.39 -15.05
C ALA A 27 7.57 6.19 -15.32
N GLN A 28 7.20 5.11 -16.03
CA GLN A 28 5.81 4.75 -16.26
C GLN A 28 5.12 4.28 -14.97
N LYS A 29 5.80 3.48 -14.13
CA LYS A 29 5.30 3.09 -12.82
C LYS A 29 5.17 4.28 -11.87
N ALA A 30 6.15 5.17 -11.83
CA ALA A 30 6.10 6.38 -11.01
C ALA A 30 4.97 7.33 -11.47
N LYS A 31 4.68 7.38 -12.77
CA LYS A 31 3.51 8.12 -13.30
C LYS A 31 2.18 7.46 -12.88
N GLN A 32 2.12 6.12 -12.84
CA GLN A 32 0.95 5.39 -12.35
C GLN A 32 0.75 5.50 -10.83
N GLU A 33 1.84 5.64 -10.06
CA GLU A 33 1.81 5.84 -8.60
C GLU A 33 1.50 7.29 -8.20
N GLY A 34 1.66 8.26 -9.12
CA GLY A 34 1.37 9.68 -8.91
C GLY A 34 -0.08 10.09 -9.20
N GLU A 35 -0.88 9.20 -9.81
CA GLU A 35 -2.32 9.39 -9.90
C GLU A 35 -2.93 9.01 -8.55
N PRO A 36 -3.70 9.90 -7.88
CA PRO A 36 -4.39 9.52 -6.66
C PRO A 36 -5.40 8.44 -7.03
N VAL A 37 -5.04 7.18 -6.76
CA VAL A 37 -5.93 6.04 -6.90
C VAL A 37 -7.18 6.35 -6.06
N PRO A 38 -8.34 6.59 -6.67
CA PRO A 38 -9.57 6.63 -5.90
C PRO A 38 -9.75 5.20 -5.37
N GLY A 39 -9.81 5.01 -4.05
CA GLY A 39 -10.05 3.67 -3.49
C GLY A 39 -8.97 3.09 -2.57
N VAL A 40 -7.98 3.87 -2.12
CA VAL A 40 -6.95 3.44 -1.12
C VAL A 40 -7.54 2.98 0.23
N SER A 41 -8.85 3.02 0.42
CA SER A 41 -9.54 2.45 1.59
C SER A 41 -10.59 1.36 1.28
N GLY A 42 -10.82 0.98 0.02
CA GLY A 42 -11.89 -0.01 -0.29
C GLY A 42 -11.69 -0.87 -1.54
N GLU A 43 -11.15 -0.32 -2.64
CA GLU A 43 -11.18 -1.00 -3.94
C GLU A 43 -10.11 -2.09 -4.10
N LEU A 44 -8.98 -1.96 -3.38
CA LEU A 44 -7.96 -3.02 -3.32
C LEU A 44 -8.47 -4.30 -2.63
N ILE A 45 -9.45 -4.18 -1.72
CA ILE A 45 -10.01 -5.31 -0.99
C ILE A 45 -10.95 -6.10 -1.91
N GLU A 46 -11.71 -5.41 -2.76
CA GLU A 46 -12.69 -6.04 -3.66
C GLU A 46 -12.04 -6.81 -4.82
N ASN A 47 -10.89 -6.38 -5.32
CA ASN A 47 -10.19 -7.02 -6.46
C ASN A 47 -9.28 -8.20 -6.06
N SER A 48 -9.30 -8.63 -4.81
CA SER A 48 -8.45 -9.75 -4.35
C SER A 48 -9.18 -11.10 -4.46
N GLU A 49 -8.90 -11.84 -5.54
CA GLU A 49 -9.43 -13.20 -5.74
C GLU A 49 -9.07 -14.16 -4.59
N TYR A 50 -7.97 -13.92 -3.87
CA TYR A 50 -7.57 -14.72 -2.71
C TYR A 50 -8.39 -14.43 -1.44
N LEU A 51 -9.13 -13.32 -1.38
CA LEU A 51 -10.10 -13.05 -0.31
C LEU A 51 -11.50 -13.62 -0.63
N LYS A 52 -11.70 -14.15 -1.85
CA LYS A 52 -12.97 -14.73 -2.33
C LYS A 52 -13.31 -15.98 -1.52
N GLY A 53 -14.21 -15.83 -0.55
CA GLY A 53 -14.62 -16.90 0.39
C GLY A 53 -14.19 -16.67 1.84
N THR A 54 -13.35 -15.66 2.10
CA THR A 54 -13.06 -15.24 3.46
C THR A 54 -14.25 -14.45 4.01
N LYS A 55 -14.80 -14.87 5.16
CA LYS A 55 -15.85 -14.12 5.82
C LYS A 55 -15.21 -12.87 6.43
N ALA A 56 -15.69 -11.69 6.06
CA ALA A 56 -15.34 -10.46 6.76
C ALA A 56 -15.66 -10.62 8.24
N THR A 57 -14.64 -10.67 9.09
CA THR A 57 -14.75 -10.79 10.54
C THR A 57 -15.15 -9.44 11.15
N THR A 58 -16.32 -8.95 10.76
CA THR A 58 -16.91 -7.71 11.28
C THR A 58 -17.50 -7.88 12.69
N THR A 59 -17.50 -9.10 13.25
CA THR A 59 -18.11 -9.41 14.55
C THR A 59 -17.51 -8.61 15.70
N LEU A 60 -16.26 -8.13 15.57
CA LEU A 60 -15.58 -7.37 16.62
C LEU A 60 -15.85 -5.85 16.55
N ALA A 61 -16.28 -5.33 15.40
CA ALA A 61 -16.59 -3.91 15.22
C ALA A 61 -17.58 -3.34 16.26
N PRO A 62 -18.72 -4.00 16.58
CA PRO A 62 -19.63 -3.50 17.61
C PRO A 62 -19.02 -3.50 19.02
N ALA A 63 -18.10 -4.43 19.33
CA ALA A 63 -17.46 -4.47 20.64
C ALA A 63 -16.62 -3.21 20.91
N TRP A 64 -15.90 -2.73 19.89
CA TRP A 64 -15.12 -1.49 19.99
C TRP A 64 -15.99 -0.25 20.21
N VAL A 65 -17.17 -0.19 19.57
CA VAL A 65 -18.13 0.90 19.78
C VAL A 65 -18.58 0.96 21.24
N PHE A 66 -18.90 -0.19 21.84
CA PHE A 66 -19.27 -0.27 23.27
C PHE A 66 -18.12 0.16 24.19
N ILE A 67 -16.89 -0.27 23.90
CA ILE A 67 -15.70 0.10 24.69
C ILE A 67 -15.49 1.62 24.67
N VAL A 68 -15.56 2.24 23.49
CA VAL A 68 -15.42 3.69 23.35
C VAL A 68 -16.52 4.43 24.13
N LEU A 69 -17.77 3.95 24.03
CA LEU A 69 -18.89 4.55 24.75
C LEU A 69 -18.69 4.49 26.27
N MET A 70 -18.28 3.34 26.80
CA MET A 70 -17.96 3.17 28.23
C MET A 70 -16.78 4.06 28.66
N ALA A 71 -15.72 4.12 27.85
CA ALA A 71 -14.55 4.96 28.13
C ALA A 71 -14.93 6.45 28.23
N VAL A 72 -15.74 6.94 27.28
CA VAL A 72 -16.25 8.32 27.30
C VAL A 72 -17.14 8.55 28.53
N GLY A 73 -18.02 7.61 28.86
CA GLY A 73 -18.89 7.70 30.03
C GLY A 73 -18.10 7.85 31.33
N VAL A 74 -17.11 6.98 31.55
CA VAL A 74 -16.22 7.06 32.72
C VAL A 74 -15.42 8.36 32.73
N PHE A 75 -14.92 8.80 31.58
CA PHE A 75 -14.17 10.05 31.47
C PHE A 75 -15.01 11.27 31.86
N VAL A 76 -16.25 11.37 31.36
CA VAL A 76 -17.17 12.45 31.73
C VAL A 76 -17.48 12.41 33.24
N LEU A 77 -17.71 11.21 33.79
CA LEU A 77 -17.98 11.04 35.21
C LEU A 77 -16.78 11.48 36.07
N PHE A 78 -15.57 11.13 35.64
CA PHE A 78 -14.32 11.54 36.29
C PHE A 78 -14.16 13.06 36.28
N VAL A 79 -14.34 13.71 35.13
CA VAL A 79 -14.27 15.17 35.02
C VAL A 79 -15.31 15.84 35.91
N TYR A 80 -16.54 15.32 35.95
CA TYR A 80 -17.59 15.84 36.82
C TYR A 80 -17.24 15.71 38.32
N GLN A 81 -16.67 14.58 38.74
CA GLN A 81 -16.24 14.38 40.13
C GLN A 81 -15.07 15.28 40.52
N VAL A 82 -14.13 15.55 39.61
CA VAL A 82 -12.95 16.39 39.88
C VAL A 82 -13.31 17.89 39.91
N ASN A 83 -14.30 18.30 39.12
CA ASN A 83 -14.73 19.70 39.04
C ASN A 83 -15.82 20.07 40.06
N LYS A 84 -16.18 19.15 40.95
CA LYS A 84 -17.13 19.38 42.06
C LYS A 84 -16.37 19.70 43.34
#